data_AF-A0A1Y6D0F6-F1
#
_entry.id   AF-A0A1Y6D0F6-F1
#
_cell.length_a   1.000
_cell.length_b   1.000
_cell.length_c   1.000
_cell.angle_alpha   90.00
_cell.angle_beta   90.00
_cell.angle_gamma   90.00
#
_symmetry.space_group_name_H-M   'P 1'
#
loop_
_entity.id
_entity.type
_entity.pdbx_description
1 polymer ?
#
loop_
_entity_poly.entity_id
_entity_poly.type
_entity_poly.pdbx_seq_one_letter_code
_entity_poly.pdbx_strand_id
1 'polypeptide(L)'
;MIPYYLAIYAIGTAIILYFARETKSFLASHASIDHPDGLEAFKRLARRNMTMALPYGLFMIIGVALGLHIVQQDNLAGFSLFAAANIPFMTAALALRRLEIQARELPCTDPVFIVEYNRVSRSWLQDLWPKF
;
A
#
# COMPACT_ATOMS: atom_id res chain seq x y z
N MET A 1 -1.90 -5.99 -26.26
CA MET A 1 -1.51 -4.92 -25.33
C MET A 1 -2.57 -4.68 -24.27
N ILE A 2 -3.83 -4.39 -24.66
CA ILE A 2 -4.97 -4.19 -23.74
C ILE A 2 -5.13 -5.28 -22.66
N PRO A 3 -5.14 -6.60 -22.96
CA PRO A 3 -5.33 -7.61 -21.91
C PRO A 3 -4.21 -7.62 -20.87
N TYR A 4 -2.96 -7.37 -21.27
CA TYR A 4 -1.83 -7.25 -20.33
C TYR A 4 -1.96 -6.01 -19.45
N TYR A 5 -2.35 -4.88 -20.03
CA TYR A 5 -2.64 -3.66 -19.30
C TYR A 5 -3.73 -3.90 -18.24
N LEU A 6 -4.85 -4.49 -18.63
CA LEU A 6 -5.95 -4.81 -17.71
C LEU A 6 -5.52 -5.81 -16.62
N ALA A 7 -4.75 -6.84 -16.97
CA ALA A 7 -4.23 -7.80 -16.00
C ALA A 7 -3.33 -7.12 -14.96
N ILE A 8 -2.44 -6.21 -15.38
CA ILE A 8 -1.58 -5.46 -14.46
C ILE A 8 -2.40 -4.63 -13.49
N TYR A 9 -3.40 -3.88 -13.96
CA TYR A 9 -4.24 -3.08 -13.06
C TYR A 9 -5.13 -3.95 -12.16
N ALA A 10 -5.64 -5.08 -12.65
CA ALA A 10 -6.40 -6.01 -11.84
C ALA A 10 -5.54 -6.60 -10.70
N ILE A 11 -4.34 -7.10 -11.03
CA ILE A 11 -3.38 -7.61 -10.04
C ILE A 11 -2.96 -6.51 -9.08
N GLY A 12 -2.63 -5.32 -9.60
CA GLY A 12 -2.21 -4.18 -8.81
C GLY A 12 -3.28 -3.72 -7.82
N THR A 13 -4.54 -3.72 -8.26
CA THR A 13 -5.70 -3.40 -7.41
C THR A 13 -5.93 -4.49 -6.37
N ALA A 14 -5.83 -5.77 -6.75
CA ALA A 14 -5.99 -6.89 -5.82
C ALA A 14 -4.95 -6.86 -4.69
N ILE A 15 -3.69 -6.50 -5.01
CA ILE A 15 -2.62 -6.32 -4.01
C ILE A 15 -2.97 -5.17 -3.05
N ILE A 16 -3.43 -4.01 -3.54
CA ILE A 16 -3.87 -2.91 -2.67
C ILE A 16 -5.01 -3.37 -1.75
N LEU A 17 -6.02 -4.02 -2.31
CA LEU A 17 -7.19 -4.46 -1.53
C LEU A 17 -6.81 -5.50 -0.48
N TYR A 18 -5.85 -6.38 -0.79
CA TYR A 18 -5.28 -7.31 0.18
C TYR A 18 -4.64 -6.57 1.36
N PHE A 19 -3.74 -5.62 1.09
CA PHE A 19 -3.08 -4.83 2.14
C PHE A 19 -4.04 -3.92 2.91
N ALA A 20 -5.06 -3.37 2.24
CA ALA A 20 -6.09 -2.59 2.89
C ALA A 20 -6.90 -3.46 3.85
N ARG A 21 -7.24 -4.69 3.45
CA ARG A 21 -7.93 -5.65 4.33
C ARG A 21 -7.05 -6.05 5.51
N GLU A 22 -5.78 -6.34 5.28
CA GLU A 22 -4.82 -6.68 6.34
C GLU A 22 -4.66 -5.52 7.35
N THR A 23 -4.49 -4.29 6.86
CA THR A 23 -4.37 -3.10 7.71
C THR A 23 -5.66 -2.83 8.49
N LYS A 24 -6.83 -3.00 7.86
CA LYS A 24 -8.13 -2.92 8.56
C LYS A 24 -8.26 -3.98 9.64
N SER A 25 -7.84 -5.21 9.36
CA SER A 25 -7.87 -6.29 10.35
C SER A 25 -6.97 -5.98 11.53
N PHE A 26 -5.76 -5.45 11.27
CA PHE A 26 -4.85 -5.02 12.31
C PHE A 26 -5.46 -3.92 13.20
N LEU A 27 -6.03 -2.87 12.58
CA LEU A 27 -6.70 -1.77 13.28
C LEU A 27 -7.94 -2.23 14.07
N ALA A 28 -8.66 -3.24 13.60
CA ALA A 28 -9.79 -3.81 14.33
C ALA A 28 -9.35 -4.64 15.55
N SER A 29 -8.17 -5.27 15.48
CA SER A 29 -7.63 -6.10 16.56
C SER A 29 -6.85 -5.29 17.61
N HIS A 30 -6.32 -4.12 17.27
CA HIS A 30 -5.44 -3.34 18.13
C HIS A 30 -5.91 -1.89 18.24
N ALA A 31 -6.46 -1.52 19.40
CA ALA A 31 -6.83 -0.14 19.71
C ALA A 31 -5.64 0.72 20.15
N SER A 32 -4.57 0.08 20.65
CA SER A 32 -3.31 0.70 21.09
C SER A 32 -2.15 -0.30 20.99
N ILE A 33 -0.92 0.19 21.12
CA ILE A 33 0.33 -0.60 21.07
C ILE A 33 0.99 -0.63 22.46
N ASP A 34 0.24 -1.07 23.47
CA ASP A 34 0.73 -1.13 24.87
C ASP A 34 1.17 -2.54 25.31
N HIS A 35 1.23 -3.48 24.37
CA HIS A 35 1.57 -4.88 24.63
C HIS A 35 2.59 -5.38 23.59
N PRO A 36 3.47 -6.34 23.97
CA PRO A 36 4.49 -6.88 23.09
C PRO A 36 3.90 -7.48 21.81
N ASP A 37 2.77 -8.18 21.92
CA ASP A 37 2.07 -8.79 20.79
C ASP A 37 1.60 -7.74 19.76
N GLY A 38 1.10 -6.60 20.24
CA GLY A 38 0.66 -5.50 19.39
C GLY A 38 1.82 -4.84 18.64
N LEU A 39 2.96 -4.66 19.31
CA LEU A 39 4.17 -4.13 18.69
C LEU A 39 4.72 -5.08 17.63
N GLU A 40 4.72 -6.39 17.90
CA GLU A 40 5.15 -7.39 16.94
C GLU A 40 4.21 -7.47 15.73
N ALA A 41 2.90 -7.42 15.95
CA ALA A 41 1.91 -7.36 14.89
C ALA A 41 2.09 -6.10 14.01
N PHE A 42 2.35 -4.95 14.63
CA PHE A 42 2.63 -3.70 13.93
C PHE A 42 3.89 -3.79 13.07
N LYS A 43 5.00 -4.32 13.61
CA LYS A 43 6.24 -4.58 12.86
C LYS A 43 6.00 -5.49 11.66
N ARG A 44 5.24 -6.57 11.85
CA ARG A 44 4.93 -7.54 10.80
C ARG A 44 4.14 -6.89 9.67
N LEU A 45 3.12 -6.09 10.00
CA LEU A 45 2.35 -5.32 9.04
C LEU A 45 3.25 -4.36 8.25
N ALA A 46 4.03 -3.54 8.95
CA ALA A 46 4.94 -2.57 8.34
C ALA A 46 5.94 -3.25 7.40
N ARG A 47 6.57 -4.35 7.85
CA ARG A 47 7.53 -5.13 7.06
C ARG A 47 6.90 -5.64 5.77
N ARG A 48 5.72 -6.23 5.83
CA ARG A 48 5.02 -6.77 4.64
C ARG A 48 4.66 -5.66 3.66
N ASN A 49 4.13 -4.54 4.13
CA ASN A 49 3.80 -3.40 3.27
C ASN A 49 5.06 -2.83 2.60
N MET A 50 6.14 -2.62 3.35
CA MET A 50 7.41 -2.11 2.81
C MET A 50 8.04 -3.07 1.78
N THR A 51 8.14 -4.36 2.10
CA THR A 51 8.74 -5.36 1.21
C THR A 51 7.98 -5.47 -0.11
N MET A 52 6.66 -5.33 -0.09
CA MET A 52 5.85 -5.40 -1.30
C MET A 52 5.76 -4.07 -2.06
N ALA A 53 6.03 -2.92 -1.43
CA ALA A 53 5.93 -1.61 -2.06
C ALA A 53 6.87 -1.44 -3.28
N LEU A 54 8.09 -1.96 -3.21
CA LEU A 54 9.08 -1.82 -4.30
C LEU A 54 8.72 -2.65 -5.56
N PRO A 55 8.54 -3.98 -5.49
CA PRO A 55 8.15 -4.77 -6.66
C PRO A 55 6.81 -4.30 -7.23
N TYR A 56 5.91 -3.88 -6.35
CA TYR A 56 4.64 -3.28 -6.73
C TYR A 56 4.82 -1.96 -7.50
N GLY A 57 5.66 -1.05 -7.02
CA GLY A 57 5.97 0.20 -7.71
C GLY A 57 6.54 -0.03 -9.10
N LEU A 58 7.48 -0.97 -9.24
CA LEU A 58 8.03 -1.36 -10.54
C LEU A 58 6.94 -1.92 -11.48
N PHE A 59 6.08 -2.79 -10.95
CA PHE A 59 4.96 -3.37 -11.70
C PHE A 59 3.99 -2.29 -12.20
N MET A 60 3.71 -1.27 -11.39
CA MET A 60 2.84 -0.15 -11.76
C MET A 60 3.47 0.78 -12.79
N ILE A 61 4.79 1.00 -12.76
CA ILE A 61 5.50 1.76 -13.81
C ILE A 61 5.31 1.08 -15.18
N ILE A 62 5.42 -0.25 -15.24
CA ILE A 62 5.16 -1.02 -16.47
C ILE A 62 3.69 -0.83 -16.91
N GLY A 63 2.75 -0.90 -15.97
CA GLY A 63 1.33 -0.68 -16.25
C GLY A 63 1.04 0.71 -16.82
N VAL A 64 1.67 1.76 -16.27
CA VAL A 64 1.54 3.14 -16.79
C VAL A 64 2.14 3.25 -18.20
N ALA A 65 3.33 2.69 -18.44
CA ALA A 65 3.97 2.70 -19.75
C ALA A 65 3.09 2.04 -20.83
N LEU A 66 2.52 0.86 -20.51
CA LEU A 66 1.57 0.18 -21.40
C LEU A 66 0.30 1.01 -21.64
N GLY A 67 -0.21 1.66 -20.59
CA GLY A 67 -1.35 2.56 -20.67
C GLY A 67 -1.10 3.73 -21.63
N LEU A 68 0.03 4.42 -21.48
CA LEU A 68 0.42 5.51 -22.37
C LEU A 68 0.59 5.05 -23.82
N HIS A 69 1.13 3.85 -24.04
CA HIS A 69 1.23 3.27 -25.38
C HIS A 69 -0.14 3.03 -26.02
N ILE A 70 -1.13 2.54 -25.25
CA ILE A 70 -2.51 2.37 -25.71
C ILE A 70 -3.14 3.73 -26.05
N VAL A 71 -2.91 4.78 -25.24
CA VAL A 71 -3.39 6.14 -25.55
C VAL A 71 -2.83 6.65 -26.88
N GLN A 72 -1.56 6.39 -27.17
CA GLN A 72 -0.93 6.78 -28.43
C GLN A 72 -1.52 6.07 -29.66
N GLN A 73 -1.94 4.81 -29.52
CA GLN A 73 -2.50 4.02 -30.62
C GLN A 73 -3.98 4.34 -30.89
N ASP A 74 -4.78 4.45 -29.81
CA ASP A 74 -6.24 4.50 -29.91
C ASP A 74 -6.84 5.88 -29.57
N ASN A 75 -6.00 6.90 -29.38
CA ASN A 75 -6.38 8.28 -29.05
C ASN A 75 -7.39 8.37 -27.89
N LEU A 76 -8.61 8.85 -28.17
CA LEU A 76 -9.66 9.07 -27.15
C LEU A 76 -10.16 7.75 -26.53
N ALA A 77 -10.25 6.68 -27.31
CA ALA A 77 -10.67 5.38 -26.80
C ALA A 77 -9.62 4.81 -25.84
N GLY A 78 -8.34 4.90 -26.22
CA GLY A 78 -7.21 4.52 -25.37
C GLY A 78 -7.16 5.35 -24.09
N PHE A 79 -7.37 6.66 -24.18
CA PHE A 79 -7.44 7.55 -23.01
C PHE A 79 -8.59 7.17 -22.06
N SER A 80 -9.77 6.88 -22.60
CA SER A 80 -10.95 6.50 -21.81
C SER A 80 -10.70 5.19 -21.05
N LEU A 81 -10.09 4.20 -21.71
CA LEU A 81 -9.68 2.95 -21.07
C LEU A 81 -8.62 3.18 -19.98
N PHE A 82 -7.62 4.01 -20.28
CA PHE A 82 -6.58 4.36 -19.32
C PHE A 82 -7.16 5.00 -18.06
N ALA A 83 -8.06 5.97 -18.22
CA ALA A 83 -8.73 6.64 -17.12
C ALA A 83 -9.61 5.65 -16.32
N ALA A 84 -10.38 4.79 -17.00
CA ALA A 84 -11.26 3.82 -16.37
C ALA A 84 -10.52 2.81 -15.48
N ALA A 85 -9.28 2.43 -15.84
CA ALA A 85 -8.45 1.55 -15.01
C ALA A 85 -7.71 2.30 -13.89
N ASN A 86 -7.21 3.51 -14.17
CA ASN A 86 -6.44 4.29 -13.19
C ASN A 86 -7.28 4.89 -12.07
N ILE A 87 -8.51 5.35 -12.35
CA ILE A 87 -9.34 5.99 -11.32
C ILE A 87 -9.64 5.05 -10.15
N PRO A 88 -10.20 3.83 -10.36
CA PRO A 88 -10.44 2.89 -9.27
C PRO A 88 -9.15 2.53 -8.53
N PHE A 89 -8.07 2.32 -9.28
CA PHE A 89 -6.75 2.03 -8.72
C PHE A 89 -6.26 3.13 -7.78
N MET A 90 -6.30 4.39 -8.21
CA MET A 90 -5.90 5.55 -7.41
C MET A 90 -6.77 5.68 -6.16
N THR A 91 -8.09 5.48 -6.29
CA THR A 91 -8.99 5.55 -5.12
C THR A 91 -8.66 4.46 -4.09
N ALA A 92 -8.36 3.24 -4.53
CA ALA A 92 -7.94 2.15 -3.64
C ALA A 92 -6.59 2.47 -2.97
N ALA A 93 -5.61 3.00 -3.71
CA ALA A 93 -4.31 3.36 -3.17
C ALA A 93 -4.41 4.47 -2.10
N LEU A 94 -5.24 5.49 -2.34
CA LEU A 94 -5.50 6.55 -1.37
C LEU A 94 -6.20 6.01 -0.11
N ALA A 95 -7.13 5.07 -0.26
CA ALA A 95 -7.78 4.42 0.87
C ALA A 95 -6.78 3.61 1.71
N LEU A 96 -5.89 2.84 1.09
CA LEU A 96 -4.81 2.14 1.78
C LEU A 96 -3.90 3.12 2.53
N ARG A 97 -3.46 4.21 1.88
CA ARG A 97 -2.62 5.23 2.52
C ARG A 97 -3.27 5.81 3.78
N ARG A 98 -4.58 6.05 3.77
CA ARG A 98 -5.31 6.52 4.96
C ARG A 98 -5.28 5.49 6.10
N LEU A 99 -5.47 4.21 5.79
CA LEU A 99 -5.40 3.14 6.78
C LEU A 99 -4.00 2.99 7.37
N GLU A 100 -2.95 3.12 6.55
CA GLU A 100 -1.58 3.06 7.05
C GLU A 100 -1.25 4.25 7.96
N ILE A 101 -1.75 5.45 7.65
CA ILE A 101 -1.63 6.62 8.53
C ILE A 101 -2.29 6.31 9.88
N GLN A 102 -3.52 5.81 9.88
CA GLN A 102 -4.23 5.42 11.11
C GLN A 102 -3.45 4.38 11.92
N ALA A 103 -2.85 3.37 11.28
CA ALA A 103 -2.06 2.36 11.96
C ALA A 103 -0.81 2.96 12.64
N ARG A 104 -0.18 3.95 12.01
CA ARG A 104 0.99 4.69 12.53
C ARG A 104 0.63 5.78 13.55
N GLU A 105 -0.64 6.08 13.71
CA GLU A 105 -1.18 7.05 14.69
C GLU A 105 -1.88 6.36 15.87
N LEU A 106 -1.85 5.02 15.94
CA LEU A 106 -2.35 4.29 17.10
C LEU A 106 -1.61 4.74 18.37
N PRO A 107 -2.33 4.95 19.49
CA PRO A 107 -1.71 5.35 20.74
C PRO A 107 -0.75 4.26 21.24
N CYS A 108 0.41 4.69 21.72
CA CYS A 108 1.41 3.87 22.41
C CYS A 108 1.79 4.63 23.68
N THR A 109 1.22 4.23 24.81
CA THR A 109 1.39 4.89 26.11
C THR A 109 2.50 4.26 26.95
N ASP A 110 2.80 2.98 26.72
CA ASP A 110 3.88 2.29 27.42
C ASP A 110 5.27 2.86 27.02
N PRO A 111 6.03 3.45 27.97
CA PRO A 111 7.37 3.98 27.70
C PRO A 111 8.37 2.94 27.20
N VAL A 112 8.16 1.65 27.50
CA VAL A 112 9.03 0.56 27.04
C VAL A 112 8.91 0.36 25.53
N PHE A 113 7.69 0.48 24.99
CA PHE A 113 7.42 0.22 23.58
C PHE A 113 7.47 1.47 22.70
N ILE A 114 7.27 2.67 23.27
CA ILE A 114 7.16 3.92 22.50
C ILE A 114 8.40 4.21 21.62
N VAL A 115 9.60 3.91 22.13
CA VAL A 115 10.85 4.14 21.39
C VAL A 115 10.89 3.27 20.14
N GLU A 116 10.56 1.99 20.29
CA GLU A 116 10.60 1.04 19.19
C GLU A 116 9.44 1.25 18.21
N TYR A 117 8.24 1.57 18.72
CA TYR A 117 7.08 1.94 17.90
C TYR A 117 7.42 3.12 16.98
N ASN A 118 7.98 4.20 17.54
CA ASN A 118 8.37 5.38 16.77
C ASN A 118 9.46 5.07 15.74
N ARG A 119 10.43 4.21 16.09
CA ARG A 119 11.47 3.77 15.16
C ARG A 119 10.88 3.03 13.96
N VAL A 120 9.97 2.10 14.21
CA VAL A 120 9.26 1.32 13.17
C VAL A 120 8.40 2.24 12.31
N SER A 121 7.61 3.12 12.93
CA SER A 121 6.72 4.06 12.23
C SER A 121 7.50 5.01 11.32
N ARG A 122 8.64 5.54 11.81
CA ARG A 122 9.55 6.38 11.01
C ARG A 122 10.19 5.61 9.87
N SER A 123 10.69 4.39 10.13
CA SER A 123 11.32 3.54 9.11
C SER A 123 10.32 3.18 8.01
N TRP A 124 9.08 2.84 8.37
CA TRP A 124 8.01 2.56 7.41
C TRP A 124 7.71 3.76 6.49
N LEU A 125 7.78 4.99 7.00
CA LEU A 125 7.53 6.18 6.20
C LEU A 125 8.73 6.58 5.31
N GLN A 126 9.95 6.44 5.82
CA GLN A 126 11.15 7.08 5.24
C GLN A 126 12.07 6.12 4.49
N ASP A 127 12.07 4.84 4.85
CA ASP A 127 12.99 3.86 4.28
C ASP A 127 12.32 3.07 3.15
N LEU A 128 13.13 2.68 2.16
CA LEU A 128 12.70 1.77 1.09
C LEU A 128 12.57 0.32 1.56
N TRP A 129 13.27 -0.04 2.65
CA TRP A 129 13.34 -1.39 3.20
C TRP A 129 13.23 -1.36 4.73
N PRO A 130 12.62 -2.40 5.34
CA PRO A 130 12.47 -2.48 6.79
C PRO A 130 13.84 -2.67 7.47
N LYS A 131 14.18 -1.80 8.43
CA LYS A 131 15.43 -1.84 9.22
C LYS A 131 15.21 -2.31 10.67
N PHE A 132 14.12 -3.05 10.92
CA PHE A 132 13.65 -3.46 12.23
C PHE A 132 13.11 -4.87 12.22
#